data_AF-A0A8B6E6A0-F1
#
_entry.id   AF-A0A8B6E6A0-F1
#
_cell.length_a   1.000
_cell.length_b   1.000
_cell.length_c   1.000
_cell.angle_alpha   90.00
_cell.angle_beta   90.00
_cell.angle_gamma   90.00
#
_symmetry.space_group_name_H-M   'P 1'
#
loop_
_entity.id
_entity.type
_entity.pdbx_description
1 polymer ?
#
loop_
_entity_poly.entity_id
_entity_poly.type
_entity_poly.pdbx_seq_one_letter_code
_entity_poly.pdbx_strand_id
1 'polypeptide(L)'
;MYRYLFRKQCPISKEGKKVTREMLCNKETLKELFKKDEAIKYLKPIRGTPPYWQSSQKDIFAMIRQLGVPTFFCSFSSADFRWSEIVDTILKQQGDMRNTENMTWDEKCKVLCSNPVTAARMFDNRFHKFLKNVIMSEAQPIGKIIDYFYRVEFQQRGSPTHIVCFWVENAPKFGEVENDEIITFIDKYISCEIPDEKEDKELHDIVMAVHQHSKKHSKSCKKKGTVCRFNFPKTSLN
;
A
#
# COMPACT_ATOMS: atom_id res chain seq x y z
N MET A 1 -6.86 -24.22 -0.22
CA MET A 1 -5.51 -23.75 -0.61
C MET A 1 -4.94 -24.53 -1.79
N TYR A 2 -4.70 -25.84 -1.68
CA TYR A 2 -4.08 -26.66 -2.74
C TYR A 2 -4.85 -26.74 -4.06
N ARG A 3 -6.19 -26.63 -4.03
CA ARG A 3 -7.06 -26.64 -5.23
C ARG A 3 -6.86 -25.42 -6.14
N TYR A 4 -6.36 -24.30 -5.62
CA TYR A 4 -6.17 -23.05 -6.37
C TYR A 4 -4.79 -22.98 -7.04
N LEU A 5 -3.79 -23.66 -6.48
CA LEU A 5 -2.40 -23.66 -6.96
C LEU A 5 -2.24 -24.36 -8.32
N PHE A 6 -3.00 -25.43 -8.53
CA PHE A 6 -2.93 -26.26 -9.74
C PHE A 6 -3.51 -25.60 -10.98
N ARG A 7 -4.37 -24.58 -10.84
CA ARG A 7 -5.11 -24.02 -11.98
C ARG A 7 -4.27 -23.07 -12.85
N LYS A 8 -3.05 -22.72 -12.44
CA LYS A 8 -2.20 -21.72 -13.11
C LYS A 8 -0.76 -22.16 -13.44
N GLN A 9 -0.36 -23.41 -13.21
CA GLN A 9 1.02 -23.85 -13.48
C GLN A 9 1.10 -25.24 -14.12
N CYS A 10 2.12 -25.41 -14.98
CA CYS A 10 2.43 -26.68 -15.62
C CYS A 10 2.81 -27.73 -14.55
N PRO A 11 2.09 -28.86 -14.43
CA PRO A 11 2.24 -29.80 -13.33
C PRO A 11 3.41 -30.76 -13.55
N ILE A 12 4.53 -30.28 -14.11
CA ILE A 12 5.66 -31.13 -14.53
C ILE A 12 6.87 -30.79 -13.64
N SER A 13 7.43 -31.82 -13.01
CA SER A 13 8.66 -31.74 -12.21
C SER A 13 9.88 -31.43 -13.09
N LYS A 14 11.04 -31.11 -12.49
CA LYS A 14 12.27 -30.92 -13.29
C LYS A 14 12.68 -32.21 -14.01
N GLU A 15 12.27 -33.36 -13.48
CA GLU A 15 12.47 -34.71 -14.05
C GLU A 15 11.37 -35.12 -15.06
N GLY A 16 10.46 -34.21 -15.45
CA GLY A 16 9.39 -34.54 -16.41
C GLY A 16 8.20 -35.30 -15.81
N LYS A 17 8.16 -35.53 -14.50
CA LYS A 17 7.07 -36.27 -13.84
C LYS A 17 5.89 -35.37 -13.53
N LYS A 18 4.68 -35.87 -13.74
CA LYS A 18 3.45 -35.15 -13.41
C LYS A 18 3.25 -35.10 -11.90
N VAL A 19 3.34 -33.91 -11.30
CA VAL A 19 3.07 -33.71 -9.87
C VAL A 19 1.55 -33.69 -9.68
N THR A 20 1.03 -34.57 -8.83
CA THR A 20 -0.42 -34.68 -8.57
C THR A 20 -0.80 -34.06 -7.23
N ARG A 21 -2.10 -33.86 -7.00
CA ARG A 21 -2.63 -33.35 -5.74
C ARG A 21 -2.27 -34.26 -4.56
N GLU A 22 -2.38 -35.57 -4.74
CA GLU A 22 -2.11 -36.56 -3.69
C GLU A 22 -0.66 -36.49 -3.20
N MET A 23 0.28 -36.25 -4.11
CA MET A 23 1.70 -36.08 -3.78
C MET A 23 1.99 -34.87 -2.89
N LEU A 24 1.20 -33.80 -2.99
CA LEU A 24 1.33 -32.62 -2.11
C LEU A 24 0.59 -32.79 -0.77
N CYS A 25 -0.35 -33.72 -0.70
CA CYS A 25 -1.08 -34.04 0.53
C CYS A 25 -0.34 -35.10 1.39
N ASN A 26 0.55 -35.89 0.79
CA ASN A 26 1.45 -36.79 1.51
C ASN A 26 2.64 -36.02 2.11
N LYS A 27 2.86 -36.14 3.42
CA LYS A 27 3.93 -35.40 4.14
C LYS A 27 5.34 -35.83 3.74
N GLU A 28 5.59 -37.10 3.47
CA GLU A 28 6.91 -37.59 3.04
C GLU A 28 7.23 -37.11 1.62
N THR A 29 6.28 -37.28 0.69
CA THR A 29 6.45 -36.83 -0.70
C THR A 29 6.62 -35.32 -0.79
N LEU A 30 5.88 -34.55 0.01
CA LEU A 30 6.01 -33.10 0.08
C LEU A 30 7.40 -32.68 0.58
N LYS A 31 7.95 -33.34 1.61
CA LYS A 31 9.32 -33.08 2.11
C LYS A 31 10.37 -33.30 1.02
N GLU A 32 10.26 -34.38 0.26
CA GLU A 32 11.18 -34.67 -0.85
C GLU A 32 11.05 -33.64 -1.98
N LEU A 33 9.84 -33.20 -2.31
CA LEU A 33 9.61 -32.14 -3.29
C LEU A 33 10.15 -30.78 -2.84
N PHE A 34 10.13 -30.48 -1.53
CA PHE A 34 10.77 -29.28 -0.98
C PHE A 34 12.30 -29.35 -1.04
N LYS A 35 12.91 -30.50 -0.72
CA LYS A 35 14.36 -30.70 -0.82
C LYS A 35 14.89 -30.51 -2.24
N LYS A 36 14.08 -30.80 -3.27
CA LYS A 36 14.44 -30.65 -4.69
C LYS A 36 14.09 -29.29 -5.31
N ASP A 37 13.59 -28.34 -4.51
CA ASP A 37 13.02 -27.05 -4.94
C ASP A 37 11.84 -27.19 -5.94
N GLU A 38 11.23 -28.37 -6.05
CA GLU A 38 10.15 -28.63 -6.99
C GLU A 38 8.80 -28.15 -6.45
N ALA A 39 8.57 -28.30 -5.14
CA ALA A 39 7.39 -27.78 -4.44
C ALA A 39 7.34 -26.24 -4.47
N ILE A 40 8.51 -25.59 -4.50
CA ILE A 40 8.67 -24.13 -4.44
C ILE A 40 8.02 -23.44 -5.64
N LYS A 41 8.05 -24.05 -6.83
CA LYS A 41 7.40 -23.51 -8.04
C LYS A 41 5.90 -23.32 -7.83
N TYR A 42 5.25 -24.30 -7.20
CA TYR A 42 3.82 -24.30 -6.92
C TYR A 42 3.40 -23.26 -5.88
N LEU A 43 4.35 -22.67 -5.14
CA LEU A 43 4.08 -21.59 -4.20
C LEU A 43 4.06 -20.20 -4.86
N LYS A 44 4.62 -20.05 -6.07
CA LYS A 44 4.69 -18.76 -6.80
C LYS A 44 3.34 -18.03 -6.91
N PRO A 45 2.16 -18.69 -7.07
CA PRO A 45 0.87 -17.99 -7.09
C PRO A 45 0.37 -17.52 -5.72
N ILE A 46 0.98 -17.99 -4.63
CA ILE A 46 0.58 -17.63 -3.26
C ILE A 46 1.32 -16.36 -2.85
N ARG A 47 0.57 -15.25 -2.78
CA ARG A 47 1.06 -13.99 -2.23
C ARG A 47 1.65 -14.19 -0.83
N GLY A 48 2.79 -13.57 -0.57
CA GLY A 48 3.48 -13.67 0.71
C GLY A 48 4.55 -14.78 0.78
N THR A 49 4.57 -15.72 -0.17
CA THR A 49 5.60 -16.77 -0.17
C THR A 49 6.92 -16.28 -0.76
N PRO A 50 8.08 -16.83 -0.37
CA PRO A 50 9.37 -16.47 -0.97
C PRO A 50 9.40 -16.55 -2.50
N PRO A 51 8.81 -17.56 -3.16
CA PRO A 51 8.82 -17.66 -4.63
C PRO A 51 7.96 -16.61 -5.33
N TYR A 52 6.84 -16.23 -4.70
CA TYR A 52 6.05 -15.09 -5.15
C TYR A 52 6.89 -13.81 -5.10
N TRP A 53 7.53 -13.54 -3.96
CA TRP A 53 8.35 -12.33 -3.80
C TRP A 53 9.58 -12.31 -4.72
N GLN A 54 10.20 -13.46 -4.97
CA GLN A 54 11.29 -13.56 -5.95
C GLN A 54 10.81 -13.20 -7.37
N SER A 55 9.58 -13.58 -7.74
CA SER A 55 8.99 -13.17 -9.02
C SER A 55 8.78 -11.66 -9.06
N SER A 56 8.07 -11.10 -8.06
CA SER A 56 7.81 -9.66 -7.99
C SER A 56 9.09 -8.83 -7.96
N GLN A 57 10.15 -9.33 -7.29
CA GLN A 57 11.47 -8.70 -7.29
C GLN A 57 12.12 -8.70 -8.68
N LYS A 58 12.01 -9.80 -9.43
CA LYS A 58 12.52 -9.86 -10.81
C LYS A 58 11.76 -8.91 -11.72
N ASP A 59 10.45 -8.81 -11.54
CA ASP A 59 9.59 -7.92 -12.33
C ASP A 59 9.97 -6.45 -12.09
N ILE A 60 10.08 -6.01 -10.84
CA ILE A 60 10.50 -4.62 -10.54
C ILE A 60 11.93 -4.33 -11.00
N PHE A 61 12.86 -5.30 -10.93
CA PHE A 61 14.19 -5.11 -11.50
C PHE A 61 14.20 -5.03 -13.03
N ALA A 62 13.30 -5.73 -13.72
CA ALA A 62 13.13 -5.58 -15.15
C ALA A 62 12.61 -4.18 -15.49
N MET A 63 11.61 -3.69 -14.74
CA MET A 63 11.10 -2.31 -14.87
C MET A 63 12.21 -1.28 -14.64
N ILE A 64 13.00 -1.41 -13.57
CA ILE A 64 14.10 -0.49 -13.30
C ILE A 64 15.15 -0.51 -14.43
N ARG A 65 15.45 -1.67 -15.01
CA ARG A 65 16.39 -1.78 -16.13
C ARG A 65 15.86 -1.15 -17.42
N GLN A 66 14.55 -1.24 -17.67
CA GLN A 66 13.94 -0.74 -18.91
C GLN A 66 13.51 0.73 -18.82
N LEU A 67 12.99 1.14 -17.67
CA LEU A 67 12.39 2.46 -17.44
C LEU A 67 13.30 3.39 -16.61
N GLY A 68 14.35 2.86 -15.97
CA GLY A 68 15.21 3.61 -15.06
C GLY A 68 14.67 3.63 -13.62
N VAL A 69 15.23 4.52 -12.79
CA VAL A 69 14.78 4.72 -11.40
C VAL A 69 13.36 5.31 -11.42
N PRO A 70 12.42 4.83 -10.57
CA PRO A 70 11.08 5.41 -10.50
C PRO A 70 11.13 6.88 -10.07
N THR A 71 10.25 7.70 -10.66
CA THR A 71 10.12 9.13 -10.37
C THR A 71 9.55 9.37 -8.97
N PHE A 72 8.47 8.67 -8.62
CA PHE A 72 7.83 8.79 -7.30
C PHE A 72 7.79 7.46 -6.57
N PHE A 73 8.07 7.51 -5.27
CA PHE A 73 7.85 6.42 -4.33
C PHE A 73 6.80 6.86 -3.31
N CYS A 74 5.63 6.22 -3.33
CA CYS A 74 4.48 6.62 -2.53
C CYS A 74 3.99 5.47 -1.65
N SER A 75 3.51 5.80 -0.45
CA SER A 75 2.81 4.87 0.42
C SER A 75 1.38 5.36 0.68
N PHE A 76 0.38 4.57 0.29
CA PHE A 76 -1.03 4.85 0.55
C PHE A 76 -1.50 3.93 1.67
N SER A 77 -1.90 4.51 2.80
CA SER A 77 -2.33 3.75 3.97
C SER A 77 -3.83 3.88 4.19
N SER A 78 -4.46 2.82 4.69
CA SER A 78 -5.87 2.86 5.03
C SER A 78 -6.14 3.85 6.18
N ALA A 79 -7.14 4.72 5.99
CA ALA A 79 -7.65 5.61 7.02
C ALA A 79 -9.01 5.08 7.53
N ASP A 80 -9.05 3.81 7.92
CA ASP A 80 -10.28 3.04 8.20
C ASP A 80 -11.30 3.78 9.09
N PHE A 81 -10.83 4.55 10.07
CA PHE A 81 -11.68 5.29 11.00
C PHE A 81 -12.30 6.58 10.43
N ARG A 82 -11.78 7.13 9.34
CA ARG A 82 -12.33 8.30 8.65
C ARG A 82 -13.36 7.92 7.58
N TRP A 83 -13.46 6.63 7.28
CA TRP A 83 -14.31 6.07 6.23
C TRP A 83 -15.46 5.30 6.87
N SER A 84 -16.48 6.04 7.33
CA SER A 84 -17.65 5.47 8.00
C SER A 84 -18.32 4.38 7.18
N GLU A 85 -18.27 4.49 5.84
CA GLU A 85 -18.86 3.53 4.93
C GLU A 85 -18.27 2.12 5.06
N ILE A 86 -17.02 1.99 5.53
CA ILE A 86 -16.42 0.67 5.80
C ILE A 86 -17.12 0.02 6.98
N VAL A 87 -17.28 0.77 8.08
CA VAL A 87 -17.97 0.29 9.28
C VAL A 87 -19.44 0.03 8.97
N ASP A 88 -20.12 0.95 8.25
CA ASP A 88 -21.51 0.78 7.82
C ASP A 88 -21.71 -0.49 6.99
N THR A 89 -20.78 -0.77 6.08
CA THR A 89 -20.86 -1.96 5.22
C THR A 89 -20.74 -3.23 6.05
N ILE A 90 -19.84 -3.26 7.04
CA ILE A 90 -19.69 -4.43 7.93
C ILE A 90 -20.92 -4.61 8.83
N LEU A 91 -21.46 -3.53 9.39
CA LEU A 91 -22.69 -3.58 10.19
C LEU A 91 -23.87 -4.10 9.38
N LYS A 92 -24.06 -3.59 8.15
CA LYS A 92 -25.09 -4.08 7.22
C LYS A 92 -24.93 -5.56 6.90
N GLN A 93 -23.70 -6.04 6.70
CA GLN A 93 -23.42 -7.47 6.50
C GLN A 93 -23.79 -8.34 7.71
N GLN A 94 -23.80 -7.76 8.91
CA GLN A 94 -24.13 -8.41 10.17
C GLN A 94 -25.61 -8.24 10.56
N GLY A 95 -26.40 -7.48 9.80
CA GLY A 95 -27.78 -7.14 10.17
C GLY A 95 -27.88 -6.14 11.33
N ASP A 96 -26.80 -5.41 11.61
CA ASP A 96 -26.73 -4.41 12.67
C ASP A 96 -27.15 -3.03 12.15
N MET A 97 -28.14 -2.43 12.81
CA MET A 97 -28.76 -1.16 12.43
C MET A 97 -28.23 0.04 13.23
N ARG A 98 -27.17 -0.13 14.04
CA ARG A 98 -26.53 0.98 14.76
C ARG A 98 -26.01 2.03 13.78
N ASN A 99 -26.18 3.31 14.14
CA ASN A 99 -25.60 4.41 13.39
C ASN A 99 -24.10 4.55 13.73
N THR A 100 -23.23 4.50 12.72
CA THR A 100 -21.77 4.61 12.88
C THR A 100 -21.29 5.96 13.38
N GLU A 101 -22.05 7.04 13.18
CA GLU A 101 -21.73 8.37 13.69
C GLU A 101 -21.73 8.42 15.22
N ASN A 102 -22.63 7.65 15.85
CA ASN A 102 -22.79 7.59 17.29
C ASN A 102 -21.84 6.59 17.97
N MET A 103 -21.08 5.81 17.20
CA MET A 103 -20.19 4.80 17.74
C MET A 103 -18.88 5.40 18.26
N THR A 104 -18.48 4.93 19.43
CA THR A 104 -17.15 5.21 19.99
C THR A 104 -16.04 4.62 19.13
N TRP A 105 -14.81 5.12 19.32
CA TRP A 105 -13.64 4.60 18.62
C TRP A 105 -13.43 3.09 18.85
N ASP A 106 -13.61 2.63 20.10
CA ASP A 106 -13.46 1.21 20.45
C ASP A 106 -14.51 0.32 19.80
N GLU A 107 -15.74 0.80 19.64
CA GLU A 107 -16.79 0.05 18.95
C GLU A 107 -16.49 -0.05 17.45
N LYS A 108 -16.04 1.03 16.82
CA LYS A 108 -15.61 1.01 15.41
C LYS A 108 -14.45 0.03 15.22
N CYS A 109 -13.48 0.00 16.13
CA CYS A 109 -12.40 -0.98 16.14
C CYS A 109 -12.91 -2.41 16.18
N LYS A 110 -13.85 -2.72 17.08
CA LYS A 110 -14.42 -4.07 17.20
C LYS A 110 -15.12 -4.50 15.92
N VAL A 111 -15.87 -3.61 15.28
CA VAL A 111 -16.54 -3.91 14.00
C VAL A 111 -15.53 -4.15 12.89
N LEU A 112 -14.53 -3.28 12.72
CA LEU A 112 -13.48 -3.47 11.71
C LEU A 112 -12.75 -4.80 11.91
N CYS A 113 -12.37 -5.12 13.15
CA CYS A 113 -11.72 -6.38 13.51
C CYS A 113 -12.61 -7.61 13.32
N SER A 114 -13.94 -7.46 13.34
CA SER A 114 -14.88 -8.56 13.12
C SER A 114 -14.93 -9.02 11.66
N ASN A 115 -14.61 -8.13 10.71
CA ASN A 115 -14.55 -8.47 9.28
C ASN A 115 -13.40 -7.74 8.56
N PRO A 116 -12.14 -8.14 8.83
CA PRO A 116 -10.97 -7.52 8.23
C PRO A 116 -10.88 -7.77 6.71
N VAL A 117 -11.57 -8.81 6.20
CA VAL A 117 -11.61 -9.12 4.77
C VAL A 117 -12.40 -8.07 4.01
N THR A 118 -13.58 -7.68 4.50
CA THR A 118 -14.37 -6.58 3.90
C THR A 118 -13.59 -5.27 3.97
N ALA A 119 -13.01 -4.93 5.12
CA ALA A 119 -12.20 -3.72 5.27
C ALA A 119 -11.05 -3.66 4.25
N ALA A 120 -10.27 -4.73 4.14
CA ALA A 120 -9.16 -4.80 3.17
C ALA A 120 -9.63 -4.72 1.71
N ARG A 121 -10.76 -5.35 1.36
CA ARG A 121 -11.33 -5.28 0.01
C ARG A 121 -11.82 -3.89 -0.35
N MET A 122 -12.45 -3.20 0.59
CA MET A 122 -12.93 -1.84 0.38
C MET A 122 -11.78 -0.87 0.20
N PHE A 123 -10.73 -0.98 1.02
CA PHE A 123 -9.51 -0.20 0.84
C PHE A 123 -8.84 -0.48 -0.51
N ASP A 124 -8.69 -1.75 -0.89
CA ASP A 124 -8.10 -2.12 -2.18
C ASP A 124 -8.89 -1.53 -3.36
N ASN A 125 -10.22 -1.61 -3.31
CA ASN A 125 -11.08 -0.98 -4.32
C ASN A 125 -10.92 0.55 -4.33
N ARG A 126 -10.88 1.19 -3.15
CA ARG A 126 -10.67 2.65 -3.02
C ARG A 126 -9.32 3.06 -3.62
N PHE A 127 -8.25 2.33 -3.34
CA PHE A 127 -6.93 2.57 -3.94
C PHE A 127 -6.98 2.45 -5.47
N HIS A 128 -7.58 1.39 -6.03
CA HIS A 128 -7.67 1.24 -7.48
C HIS A 128 -8.51 2.34 -8.14
N LYS A 129 -9.58 2.81 -7.48
CA LYS A 129 -10.37 3.95 -7.95
C LYS A 129 -9.57 5.24 -7.89
N PHE A 130 -8.84 5.49 -6.81
CA PHE A 130 -7.96 6.65 -6.69
C PHE A 130 -6.85 6.64 -7.75
N LEU A 131 -6.16 5.52 -7.91
CA LEU A 131 -5.14 5.33 -8.92
C LEU A 131 -5.68 5.60 -10.33
N LYS A 132 -6.79 4.98 -10.70
CA LYS A 132 -7.36 5.11 -12.05
C LYS A 132 -7.95 6.50 -12.31
N ASN A 133 -8.77 6.99 -11.38
CA ASN A 133 -9.61 8.17 -11.62
C ASN A 133 -8.94 9.48 -11.20
N VAL A 134 -7.87 9.43 -10.41
CA VAL A 134 -7.13 10.62 -9.95
C VAL A 134 -5.72 10.60 -10.52
N ILE A 135 -4.89 9.64 -10.10
CA ILE A 135 -3.47 9.61 -10.48
C ILE A 135 -3.25 9.44 -11.99
N MET A 136 -4.00 8.54 -12.62
CA MET A 136 -3.93 8.26 -14.06
C MET A 136 -4.95 9.06 -14.89
N SER A 137 -5.60 10.07 -14.30
CA SER A 137 -6.56 10.91 -15.01
C SER A 137 -5.87 11.85 -16.02
N GLU A 138 -6.65 12.43 -16.92
CA GLU A 138 -6.17 13.44 -17.88
C GLU A 138 -5.59 14.69 -17.20
N ALA A 139 -5.97 14.96 -15.95
CA ALA A 139 -5.40 16.04 -15.15
C ALA A 139 -3.92 15.81 -14.79
N GLN A 140 -3.42 14.57 -14.87
CA GLN A 140 -2.02 14.21 -14.66
C GLN A 140 -1.41 14.88 -13.39
N PRO A 141 -2.01 14.66 -12.20
CA PRO A 141 -1.69 15.44 -11.00
C PRO A 141 -0.25 15.27 -10.51
N ILE A 142 0.42 14.20 -10.92
CA ILE A 142 1.85 13.95 -10.66
C ILE A 142 2.64 13.76 -11.97
N GLY A 143 2.14 14.34 -13.06
CA GLY A 143 2.62 14.11 -14.41
C GLY A 143 2.00 12.87 -15.08
N LYS A 144 2.31 12.69 -16.35
CA LYS A 144 1.79 11.57 -17.15
C LYS A 144 2.51 10.27 -16.78
N ILE A 145 1.78 9.35 -16.14
CA ILE A 145 2.32 8.04 -15.75
C ILE A 145 2.55 7.18 -17.00
N ILE A 146 3.78 6.69 -17.19
CA ILE A 146 4.11 5.71 -18.23
C ILE A 146 3.94 4.28 -17.74
N ASP A 147 4.29 4.02 -16.48
CA ASP A 147 4.13 2.72 -15.84
C ASP A 147 4.16 2.87 -14.31
N TYR A 148 3.69 1.86 -13.59
CA TYR A 148 3.72 1.81 -12.14
C TYR A 148 3.85 0.38 -11.62
N PHE A 149 4.53 0.25 -10.49
CA PHE A 149 4.59 -1.00 -9.72
C PHE A 149 3.95 -0.75 -8.36
N TYR A 150 3.16 -1.69 -7.85
CA TYR A 150 2.75 -1.64 -6.45
C TYR A 150 2.80 -2.99 -5.77
N ARG A 151 2.95 -2.96 -4.45
CA ARG A 151 2.73 -4.10 -3.57
C ARG A 151 1.88 -3.69 -2.38
N VAL A 152 1.17 -4.66 -1.81
CA VAL A 152 0.43 -4.48 -0.56
C VAL A 152 1.28 -5.00 0.58
N GLU A 153 1.45 -4.18 1.61
CA GLU A 153 2.12 -4.51 2.86
C GLU A 153 1.11 -4.37 4.01
N PHE A 154 1.08 -5.32 4.93
CA PHE A 154 0.27 -5.21 6.14
C PHE A 154 1.17 -4.73 7.27
N GLN A 155 0.90 -3.51 7.75
CA GLN A 155 1.63 -2.97 8.91
C GLN A 155 1.27 -3.77 10.17
N GLN A 156 2.10 -3.68 11.22
CA GLN A 156 1.83 -4.35 12.51
C GLN A 156 0.46 -4.00 13.13
N ARG A 157 -0.19 -2.93 12.66
CA ARG A 157 -1.52 -2.49 13.10
C ARG A 157 -2.68 -3.18 12.36
N GLY A 158 -2.38 -4.09 11.43
CA GLY A 158 -3.38 -4.93 10.75
C GLY A 158 -3.99 -4.30 9.49
N SER A 159 -3.89 -2.98 9.31
CA SER A 159 -4.39 -2.32 8.10
C SER A 159 -3.42 -2.48 6.92
N PRO A 160 -3.94 -2.69 5.70
CA PRO A 160 -3.15 -2.71 4.48
C PRO A 160 -2.60 -1.32 4.11
N THR A 161 -1.41 -1.32 3.51
CA THR A 161 -0.74 -0.18 2.90
C THR A 161 -0.27 -0.57 1.50
N HIS A 162 -0.60 0.21 0.48
CA HIS A 162 -0.03 0.06 -0.86
C HIS A 162 1.27 0.86 -0.92
N ILE A 163 2.36 0.18 -1.26
CA ILE A 163 3.65 0.79 -1.59
C ILE A 163 3.75 0.81 -3.11
N VAL A 164 3.96 2.00 -3.68
CA VAL A 164 3.84 2.24 -5.12
C VAL A 164 5.06 2.98 -5.64
N CYS A 165 5.56 2.54 -6.79
CA CYS A 165 6.54 3.24 -7.60
C CYS A 165 5.85 3.73 -8.88
N PHE A 166 6.03 5.00 -9.23
CA PHE A 166 5.53 5.57 -10.48
C PHE A 166 6.69 6.01 -11.37
N TRP A 167 6.60 5.73 -12.66
CA TRP A 167 7.44 6.31 -13.69
C TRP A 167 6.63 7.35 -14.46
N VAL A 168 7.19 8.55 -14.61
CA VAL A 168 6.53 9.70 -15.23
C VAL A 168 7.25 10.08 -16.51
N GLU A 169 6.47 10.35 -17.57
CA GLU A 169 6.99 10.78 -18.86
C GLU A 169 7.80 12.07 -18.71
N ASN A 170 9.00 12.10 -19.28
CA ASN A 170 9.92 13.26 -19.28
C ASN A 170 10.26 13.80 -17.88
N ALA A 171 10.20 12.99 -16.83
CA ALA A 171 10.70 13.40 -15.53
C ALA A 171 12.23 13.64 -15.60
N PRO A 172 12.73 14.76 -15.03
CA PRO A 172 14.15 15.07 -15.07
C PRO A 172 14.93 14.07 -14.23
N LYS A 173 16.12 13.71 -14.71
CA LYS A 173 16.96 12.70 -14.07
C LYS A 173 18.13 13.34 -13.36
N PHE A 174 18.27 13.00 -12.08
CA PHE A 174 19.35 13.49 -11.25
C PHE A 174 20.72 13.12 -11.85
N GLY A 175 21.59 14.12 -12.02
CA GLY A 175 22.92 13.95 -12.62
C GLY A 175 22.96 13.93 -14.14
N GLU A 176 21.81 13.98 -14.83
CA GLU A 176 21.74 14.15 -16.30
C GLU A 176 21.32 15.57 -16.69
N VAL A 177 20.53 16.25 -15.86
CA VAL A 177 20.10 17.65 -16.08
C VAL A 177 20.58 18.57 -14.97
N GLU A 178 20.48 19.87 -15.20
CA GLU A 178 20.82 20.91 -14.22
C GLU A 178 19.94 20.81 -12.96
N ASN A 179 20.53 21.15 -11.81
CA ASN A 179 19.83 21.05 -10.52
C ASN A 179 18.57 21.91 -10.46
N ASP A 180 18.56 23.08 -11.12
CA ASP A 180 17.41 23.98 -11.13
C ASP A 180 16.18 23.35 -11.80
N GLU A 181 16.38 22.51 -12.81
CA GLU A 181 15.29 21.77 -13.46
C GLU A 181 14.70 20.71 -12.52
N ILE A 182 15.57 20.00 -11.78
CA ILE A 182 15.14 19.03 -10.76
C ILE A 182 14.34 19.72 -9.66
N ILE A 183 14.83 20.85 -9.15
CA ILE A 183 14.16 21.65 -8.11
C ILE A 183 12.80 22.12 -8.60
N THR A 184 12.73 22.70 -9.80
CA THR A 184 11.49 23.15 -10.42
C THR A 184 10.47 22.02 -10.56
N PHE A 185 10.91 20.82 -10.96
CA PHE A 185 10.04 19.65 -11.05
C PHE A 185 9.52 19.20 -9.69
N ILE A 186 10.38 19.18 -8.66
CA ILE A 186 9.99 18.82 -7.29
C ILE A 186 8.95 19.83 -6.77
N ASP A 187 9.24 21.13 -6.84
CA ASP A 187 8.37 22.19 -6.32
C ASP A 187 7.01 22.23 -7.02
N LYS A 188 6.97 21.83 -8.30
CA LYS A 188 5.71 21.71 -9.05
C LYS A 188 4.75 20.65 -8.48
N TYR A 189 5.26 19.51 -7.99
CA TYR A 189 4.42 18.37 -7.59
C TYR A 189 4.42 18.09 -6.08
N ILE A 190 5.41 18.60 -5.36
CA ILE A 190 5.60 18.37 -3.94
C ILE A 190 5.68 19.71 -3.23
N SER A 191 4.55 20.12 -2.67
CA SER A 191 4.44 21.29 -1.81
C SER A 191 3.69 20.93 -0.52
N CYS A 192 3.79 21.81 0.47
CA CYS A 192 3.03 21.68 1.70
C CYS A 192 2.70 23.08 2.20
N GLU A 193 1.41 23.39 2.29
CA GLU A 193 0.92 24.63 2.86
C GLU A 193 -0.31 24.36 3.73
N ILE A 194 -0.60 25.30 4.62
CA ILE A 194 -1.89 25.37 5.29
C ILE A 194 -2.70 26.40 4.49
N PRO A 195 -3.75 25.99 3.75
CA PRO A 195 -4.57 26.91 2.98
C PRO A 195 -5.20 27.99 3.87
N ASP A 196 -5.50 29.15 3.32
CA ASP A 196 -6.26 30.17 4.07
C ASP A 196 -7.69 29.67 4.33
N GLU A 197 -8.14 29.77 5.58
CA GLU A 197 -9.46 29.28 6.00
C GLU A 197 -10.61 29.99 5.26
N LYS A 198 -10.40 31.23 4.83
CA LYS A 198 -11.41 32.02 4.10
C LYS A 198 -11.45 31.68 2.62
N GLU A 199 -10.33 31.27 2.04
CA GLU A 199 -10.21 30.92 0.62
C GLU A 199 -10.66 29.47 0.37
N ASP A 200 -10.19 28.51 1.17
CA ASP A 200 -10.56 27.10 1.05
C ASP A 200 -10.66 26.44 2.43
N LYS A 201 -11.82 26.62 3.06
CA LYS A 201 -12.12 26.06 4.38
C LYS A 201 -12.03 24.53 4.39
N GLU A 202 -12.48 23.86 3.32
CA GLU A 202 -12.51 22.40 3.28
C GLU A 202 -11.10 21.81 3.27
N LEU A 203 -10.24 22.32 2.38
CA LEU A 203 -8.85 21.88 2.32
C LEU A 203 -8.10 22.26 3.59
N HIS A 204 -8.34 23.45 4.14
CA HIS A 204 -7.80 23.86 5.44
C HIS A 204 -8.14 22.83 6.53
N ASP A 205 -9.42 22.48 6.69
CA ASP A 205 -9.87 21.52 7.70
C ASP A 205 -9.23 20.14 7.50
N ILE A 206 -9.09 19.68 6.25
CA ILE A 206 -8.44 18.41 5.93
C ILE A 206 -6.95 18.44 6.30
N VAL A 207 -6.21 19.45 5.84
CA VAL A 207 -4.76 19.59 6.11
C VAL A 207 -4.52 19.66 7.61
N MET A 208 -5.30 20.46 8.33
CA MET A 208 -5.19 20.59 9.79
C MET A 208 -5.52 19.27 10.51
N ALA A 209 -6.38 18.43 9.95
CA ALA A 209 -6.73 17.13 10.54
C ALA A 209 -5.69 16.03 10.30
N VAL A 210 -4.97 16.01 9.16
CA VAL A 210 -4.09 14.87 8.80
C VAL A 210 -2.61 15.18 8.58
N HIS A 211 -2.25 16.44 8.31
CA HIS A 211 -0.86 16.85 8.10
C HIS A 211 -0.25 17.53 9.33
N GLN A 212 -0.82 17.28 10.51
CA GLN A 212 -0.30 17.77 11.77
C GLN A 212 0.43 16.71 12.58
N HIS A 213 1.52 17.14 13.19
CA HIS A 213 2.16 16.39 14.25
C HIS A 213 1.25 16.36 15.50
N SER A 214 0.99 15.17 16.05
CA SER A 214 0.06 15.03 17.18
C SER A 214 0.55 15.75 18.43
N LYS A 215 -0.28 16.67 18.96
CA LYS A 215 -0.05 17.39 20.22
C LYS A 215 0.05 16.47 21.44
N LYS A 216 -0.58 15.29 21.37
CA LYS A 216 -0.60 14.31 22.48
C LYS A 216 0.70 13.49 22.59
N HIS A 217 1.66 13.69 21.67
CA HIS A 217 3.00 13.05 21.62
C HIS A 217 3.02 11.57 22.06
N SER A 218 2.95 10.66 21.09
CA SER A 218 3.05 9.22 21.33
C SER A 218 4.39 8.82 22.00
N LYS A 219 4.45 7.60 22.55
CA LYS A 219 5.70 7.02 23.10
C LYS A 219 6.85 7.02 22.08
N SER A 220 6.56 6.87 20.79
CA SER A 220 7.58 6.94 19.73
C SER A 220 8.10 8.36 19.48
N CYS A 221 7.30 9.40 19.77
CA CYS A 221 7.75 10.79 19.75
C CYS A 221 8.68 11.07 20.92
N LYS A 222 8.43 10.48 22.10
CA LYS A 222 9.19 10.78 23.32
C LYS A 222 10.47 9.94 23.34
N LYS A 223 11.63 10.58 23.30
CA LYS A 223 12.94 9.89 23.44
C LYS A 223 13.84 10.68 24.38
N LYS A 224 14.52 9.99 25.31
CA LYS A 224 15.47 10.60 26.27
C LYS A 224 14.89 11.79 27.05
N GLY A 225 13.65 11.69 27.54
CA GLY A 225 13.03 12.74 28.35
C GLY A 225 12.58 14.00 27.60
N THR A 226 12.71 14.05 26.26
CA THR A 226 12.22 15.17 25.46
C THR A 226 10.70 15.12 25.29
N VAL A 227 10.06 16.29 25.20
CA VAL A 227 8.62 16.44 24.87
C VAL A 227 8.35 15.81 23.50
N CYS A 228 9.21 16.07 22.51
CA CYS A 228 9.34 15.23 21.33
C CYS A 228 10.74 15.21 20.73
N ARG A 229 11.17 14.01 20.35
CA ARG A 229 12.41 13.67 19.64
C ARG A 229 12.62 14.44 18.33
N PHE A 230 11.53 14.84 17.67
CA PHE A 230 11.56 15.53 16.37
C PHE A 230 11.50 17.06 16.50
N ASN A 231 11.50 17.58 17.74
CA ASN A 231 11.41 19.01 18.05
C ASN A 231 10.14 19.70 17.48
N PHE A 232 9.00 19.00 17.51
CA PHE A 232 7.71 19.60 17.17
C PHE A 232 7.00 20.16 18.43
N PRO A 233 6.24 21.27 18.31
CA PRO A 233 6.06 22.05 17.08
C PRO A 233 7.34 22.82 16.73
N LYS A 234 7.72 22.83 15.45
CA LYS A 234 8.77 23.71 14.95
C LYS A 234 8.14 25.09 14.77
N THR A 235 8.82 26.14 15.19
CA THR A 235 8.46 27.50 14.79
C THR A 235 8.48 27.60 13.28
N SER A 236 7.53 28.33 12.69
CA SER A 236 7.54 28.66 11.27
C SER A 236 8.93 29.24 10.92
N LEU A 237 9.53 28.76 9.83
CA LEU A 237 10.67 29.44 9.25
C LEU A 237 10.13 30.78 8.74
N ASN A 238 10.55 31.88 9.36
CA ASN A 238 10.31 33.23 8.83
C ASN A 238 11.09 33.43 7.54
#